data_AF-A0AA38M0Y8-F1
#
_entry.id   AF-A0AA38M0Y8-F1
#
_cell.length_a   1.000
_cell.length_b   1.000
_cell.length_c   1.000
_cell.angle_alpha   90.00
_cell.angle_beta   90.00
_cell.angle_gamma   90.00
#
_symmetry.space_group_name_H-M   'P 1'
#
loop_
_entity.id
_entity.type
_entity.pdbx_description
1 polymer ?
#
loop_
_entity_poly.entity_id
_entity_poly.type
_entity_poly.pdbx_seq_one_letter_code
_entity_poly.pdbx_strand_id
1 'polypeptide(L)'
;MIAQQEISKLRGSTMGTVFENPENQLNPLETVGSQIAVVLKKNKIVENNEIDAEVIRLLERVGISNASKRYKQRSSRFSLAEQQRICIAIAIAARPRILLCDEPVHNLDVVSRINIVNLLASIQKEMGITIIITTHDIRNVINYADRVGIIYAGQIVEIGTAKEVITNPQHPYT
;
A
#
# COMPACT_ATOMS: atom_id res chain seq x y z
N MET A 1 16.52 -21.63 3.59
CA MET A 1 15.11 -21.33 3.90
C MET A 1 15.07 -20.56 5.21
N ILE A 2 14.54 -19.34 5.20
CA ILE A 2 14.36 -18.52 6.40
C ILE A 2 13.23 -19.16 7.24
N ALA A 3 13.41 -19.29 8.56
CA ALA A 3 12.39 -19.92 9.41
C ALA A 3 11.10 -19.06 9.45
N GLN A 4 9.91 -19.66 9.56
CA GLN A 4 8.64 -18.92 9.58
C GLN A 4 8.58 -17.81 10.66
N GLN A 5 9.25 -18.02 11.80
CA GLN A 5 9.36 -17.03 12.87
C GLN A 5 10.20 -15.81 12.46
N GLU A 6 11.26 -16.00 11.68
CA GLU A 6 12.09 -14.92 11.15
C GLU A 6 11.33 -14.12 10.07
N ILE A 7 10.58 -14.82 9.21
CA ILE A 7 9.68 -14.17 8.23
C ILE A 7 8.62 -13.33 8.95
N SER A 8 8.06 -13.81 10.06
CA SER A 8 7.09 -13.03 10.84
C SER A 8 7.68 -11.79 11.49
N LYS A 9 8.97 -11.76 11.82
CA LYS A 9 9.66 -10.55 12.35
C LYS A 9 9.91 -9.51 11.25
N LEU A 10 10.06 -9.95 10.01
CA LEU A 10 10.17 -9.07 8.83
C LEU A 10 8.80 -8.50 8.42
N ARG A 11 7.72 -9.26 8.60
CA ARG A 11 6.34 -8.81 8.28
C ARG A 11 5.84 -7.82 9.34
N GLY A 12 5.33 -6.67 8.91
CA GLY A 12 4.83 -5.60 9.78
C GLY A 12 5.83 -4.46 9.90
N SER A 13 6.78 -4.55 10.84
CA SER A 13 7.72 -3.45 11.14
C SER A 13 8.78 -3.22 10.05
N THR A 14 9.15 -4.26 9.28
CA THR A 14 10.08 -4.08 8.16
C THR A 14 9.34 -3.92 6.84
N MET A 15 8.30 -4.72 6.61
CA MET A 15 7.59 -4.76 5.34
C MET A 15 6.07 -4.75 5.53
N GLY A 16 5.41 -3.76 4.90
CA GLY A 16 3.97 -3.69 4.72
C GLY A 16 3.57 -4.18 3.32
N THR A 17 2.33 -4.62 3.18
CA THR A 17 1.80 -5.12 1.90
C THR A 17 0.40 -4.58 1.65
N VAL A 18 0.15 -4.19 0.40
CA VAL A 18 -1.16 -3.80 -0.13
C VAL A 18 -1.46 -4.73 -1.29
N PHE A 19 -2.55 -5.48 -1.21
CA PHE A 19 -2.96 -6.43 -2.24
C PHE A 19 -3.78 -5.74 -3.35
N GLU A 20 -3.90 -6.41 -4.50
CA GLU A 20 -4.63 -5.95 -5.68
C GLU A 20 -6.10 -5.64 -5.36
N ASN A 21 -6.77 -6.58 -4.68
CA ASN A 21 -8.19 -6.45 -4.34
C ASN A 21 -8.34 -6.25 -2.82
N PRO A 22 -8.95 -5.14 -2.35
CA PRO A 22 -9.14 -4.87 -0.92
C PRO A 22 -9.84 -5.98 -0.15
N GLU A 23 -10.76 -6.68 -0.80
CA GLU A 23 -11.49 -7.82 -0.23
C GLU A 23 -10.59 -8.99 0.17
N ASN A 24 -9.41 -9.12 -0.44
CA ASN A 24 -8.42 -10.13 -0.04
C ASN A 24 -7.66 -9.74 1.24
N GLN A 25 -7.72 -8.46 1.64
CA GLN A 25 -7.01 -7.93 2.81
C GLN A 25 -7.96 -7.57 3.96
N LEU A 26 -9.17 -7.09 3.64
CA LEU A 26 -10.15 -6.61 4.62
C LEU A 26 -11.12 -7.72 5.04
N ASN A 27 -11.30 -7.88 6.35
CA ASN A 27 -12.36 -8.70 6.90
C ASN A 27 -13.69 -7.92 6.88
N PRO A 28 -14.71 -8.33 6.09
CA PRO A 28 -15.97 -7.61 5.96
C PRO A 28 -16.86 -7.65 7.21
N LEU A 29 -16.57 -8.55 8.15
CA LEU A 29 -17.31 -8.68 9.41
C LEU A 29 -16.80 -7.73 10.49
N GLU A 30 -15.60 -7.18 10.31
CA GLU A 30 -14.93 -6.30 11.25
C GLU A 30 -15.04 -4.83 10.85
N THR A 31 -14.83 -3.96 11.84
CA THR A 31 -14.75 -2.52 11.57
C THR A 31 -13.38 -2.20 10.97
N VAL A 32 -13.30 -1.12 10.20
CA VAL A 32 -12.00 -0.69 9.64
C VAL A 32 -11.03 -0.30 10.75
N GLY A 33 -11.55 0.29 11.83
CA GLY A 33 -10.76 0.68 12.98
C GLY A 33 -10.20 -0.49 13.77
N SER A 34 -10.96 -1.58 13.95
CA SER A 34 -10.45 -2.77 14.65
C SER A 34 -9.28 -3.40 13.89
N GLN A 35 -9.37 -3.47 12.57
CA GLN A 35 -8.33 -4.06 11.72
C GLN A 35 -7.02 -3.26 11.77
N ILE A 36 -7.09 -1.93 11.75
CA ILE A 36 -5.92 -1.06 11.93
C ILE A 36 -5.37 -1.20 13.37
N ALA A 37 -6.25 -1.20 14.37
CA ALA A 37 -5.88 -1.34 15.78
C ALA A 37 -5.11 -2.63 16.08
N VAL A 38 -5.46 -3.75 15.42
CA VAL A 38 -4.72 -5.02 15.55
C VAL A 38 -3.25 -4.85 15.18
N VAL A 39 -2.96 -4.13 14.09
CA VAL A 39 -1.58 -3.88 13.65
C VAL A 39 -0.84 -2.98 14.63
N LEU A 40 -1.48 -1.91 15.09
CA LEU A 40 -0.90 -0.98 16.08
C LEU A 40 -0.55 -1.69 17.40
N LYS A 41 -1.48 -2.50 17.93
CA LYS A 41 -1.29 -3.28 19.16
C LYS A 41 -0.16 -4.29 19.01
N LYS A 42 -0.19 -5.06 17.93
CA LYS A 42 0.78 -6.13 17.69
C LYS A 42 2.22 -5.60 17.59
N ASN A 43 2.39 -4.42 17.00
CA ASN A 43 3.70 -3.80 16.81
C ASN A 43 4.06 -2.77 17.90
N LYS A 44 3.21 -2.58 18.92
CA LYS A 44 3.41 -1.63 20.03
C LYS A 44 3.74 -0.22 19.55
N ILE A 45 2.98 0.27 18.57
CA ILE A 45 3.24 1.56 17.92
C ILE A 45 2.85 2.74 18.81
N VAL A 46 1.79 2.57 19.61
CA VAL A 46 1.23 3.55 20.56
C VAL A 46 0.70 2.83 21.80
N GLU A 47 0.46 3.57 22.87
CA GLU A 47 -0.15 3.04 24.09
C GLU A 47 -1.62 2.66 23.87
N ASN A 48 -2.15 1.73 24.68
CA ASN A 48 -3.49 1.18 24.49
C ASN A 48 -4.61 2.25 24.51
N ASN A 49 -4.43 3.31 25.28
CA ASN A 49 -5.38 4.43 25.38
C ASN A 49 -5.29 5.41 24.18
N GLU A 50 -4.26 5.32 23.34
CA GLU A 50 -4.03 6.19 22.19
C GLU A 50 -4.44 5.55 20.86
N ILE A 51 -4.79 4.26 20.87
CA ILE A 51 -5.06 3.47 19.66
C ILE A 51 -6.16 4.09 18.80
N ASP A 52 -7.28 4.47 19.39
CA ASP A 52 -8.40 5.04 18.63
C ASP A 52 -7.99 6.36 17.96
N ALA A 53 -7.20 7.19 18.65
CA ALA A 53 -6.68 8.44 18.09
C ALA A 53 -5.72 8.17 16.91
N GLU A 54 -4.82 7.20 17.05
CA GLU A 54 -3.88 6.84 15.98
C GLU A 54 -4.60 6.19 14.77
N VAL A 55 -5.61 5.36 15.02
CA VAL A 55 -6.47 4.80 13.96
C VAL A 55 -7.14 5.93 13.17
N ILE A 56 -7.73 6.90 13.86
CA ILE A 56 -8.39 8.04 13.22
C ILE A 56 -7.36 8.85 12.42
N ARG A 57 -6.21 9.15 13.00
CA ARG A 57 -5.12 9.88 12.32
C ARG A 57 -4.67 9.16 11.04
N LEU A 58 -4.52 7.83 11.07
CA LEU A 58 -4.15 7.03 9.89
C LEU A 58 -5.24 7.05 8.82
N LEU A 59 -6.51 6.95 9.20
CA LEU A 59 -7.64 7.04 8.27
C LEU A 59 -7.74 8.43 7.63
N GLU A 60 -7.57 9.50 8.39
CA GLU A 60 -7.51 10.88 7.88
C GLU A 60 -6.33 11.06 6.93
N ARG A 61 -5.17 10.51 7.30
CA ARG A 61 -3.95 10.56 6.50
C ARG A 61 -4.14 9.96 5.11
N VAL A 62 -4.84 8.83 5.01
CA VAL A 62 -5.14 8.21 3.71
C VAL A 62 -6.36 8.82 3.02
N GLY A 63 -6.96 9.88 3.57
CA GLY A 63 -8.03 10.65 2.94
C GLY A 63 -9.44 10.12 3.19
N ILE A 64 -9.68 9.37 4.27
CA ILE A 64 -11.04 8.98 4.67
C ILE A 64 -11.71 10.16 5.39
N SER A 65 -12.66 10.80 4.69
CA SER A 65 -13.47 11.88 5.26
C SER A 65 -14.28 11.41 6.47
N ASN A 66 -14.39 12.26 7.49
CA ASN A 66 -15.11 11.96 8.75
C ASN A 66 -14.60 10.68 9.45
N ALA A 67 -13.29 10.42 9.41
CA ALA A 67 -12.66 9.23 10.01
C ALA A 67 -13.10 8.98 11.46
N SER A 68 -13.20 10.02 12.29
CA SER A 68 -13.65 9.94 13.69
C SER A 68 -15.04 9.31 13.85
N LYS A 69 -15.92 9.44 12.86
CA LYS A 69 -17.24 8.79 12.85
C LYS A 69 -17.21 7.47 12.10
N ARG A 70 -16.37 7.36 11.07
CA ARG A 70 -16.36 6.21 10.15
C ARG A 70 -15.46 5.05 10.58
N TYR A 71 -14.54 5.24 11.52
CA TYR A 71 -13.64 4.14 11.94
C TYR A 71 -14.37 2.92 12.53
N LYS A 72 -15.60 3.11 13.05
CA LYS A 72 -16.47 2.03 13.54
C LYS A 72 -17.33 1.38 12.44
N GLN A 73 -17.24 1.84 11.20
CA GLN A 73 -17.96 1.24 10.08
C GLN A 73 -17.22 0.00 9.55
N ARG A 74 -17.99 -0.93 8.97
CA ARG A 74 -17.44 -2.09 8.25
C ARG A 74 -16.96 -1.70 6.86
N SER A 75 -16.02 -2.45 6.30
CA SER A 75 -15.43 -2.19 4.98
C SER A 75 -16.47 -2.08 3.85
N SER A 76 -17.58 -2.82 3.93
CA SER A 76 -18.67 -2.77 2.95
C SER A 76 -19.41 -1.43 2.85
N ARG A 77 -19.17 -0.51 3.79
CA ARG A 77 -19.72 0.87 3.75
C ARG A 77 -18.80 1.88 3.04
N PHE A 78 -17.68 1.40 2.52
CA PHE A 78 -16.69 2.22 1.82
C PHE A 78 -16.68 1.85 0.34
N SER A 79 -16.44 2.84 -0.53
CA SER A 79 -16.19 2.59 -1.95
C SER A 79 -14.91 1.77 -2.15
N LEU A 80 -14.72 1.17 -3.32
CA LEU A 80 -13.52 0.39 -3.60
C LEU A 80 -12.23 1.21 -3.43
N ALA A 81 -12.23 2.46 -3.89
CA ALA A 81 -11.11 3.38 -3.70
C ALA A 81 -10.86 3.72 -2.21
N GLU A 82 -11.92 3.87 -1.42
CA GLU A 82 -11.79 4.07 0.03
C GLU A 82 -11.29 2.80 0.73
N GLN A 83 -11.74 1.62 0.34
CA GLN A 83 -11.23 0.33 0.84
C GLN A 83 -9.74 0.17 0.53
N GLN A 84 -9.30 0.58 -0.66
CA GLN A 84 -7.88 0.58 -1.01
C GLN A 84 -7.05 1.52 -0.12
N ARG A 85 -7.58 2.73 0.16
CA ARG A 85 -6.98 3.66 1.13
C ARG A 85 -6.88 3.04 2.53
N ILE A 86 -7.91 2.32 2.96
CA ILE A 86 -7.90 1.60 4.24
C ILE A 86 -6.83 0.50 4.24
N CYS A 87 -6.67 -0.25 3.15
CA CYS A 87 -5.60 -1.25 3.01
C CYS A 87 -4.21 -0.62 3.13
N ILE A 88 -4.01 0.55 2.51
CA ILE A 88 -2.79 1.36 2.66
C ILE A 88 -2.61 1.78 4.13
N ALA A 89 -3.65 2.27 4.80
CA ALA A 89 -3.59 2.65 6.22
C ALA A 89 -3.16 1.49 7.12
N ILE A 90 -3.72 0.29 6.90
CA ILE A 90 -3.33 -0.94 7.60
C ILE A 90 -1.86 -1.27 7.35
N ALA A 91 -1.41 -1.19 6.08
CA ALA A 91 -0.05 -1.52 5.70
C ALA A 91 0.99 -0.58 6.32
N ILE A 92 0.68 0.72 6.42
CA ILE A 92 1.58 1.72 7.01
C ILE A 92 1.47 1.83 8.53
N ALA A 93 0.42 1.25 9.16
CA ALA A 93 0.20 1.33 10.60
C ALA A 93 1.38 0.79 11.42
N ALA A 94 2.08 -0.23 10.91
CA ALA A 94 3.27 -0.79 11.54
C ALA A 94 4.55 0.04 11.31
N ARG A 95 4.46 1.20 10.64
CA ARG A 95 5.59 2.05 10.23
C ARG A 95 6.69 1.26 9.50
N PRO A 96 6.34 0.55 8.41
CA PRO A 96 7.28 -0.31 7.69
C PRO A 96 8.40 0.52 7.03
N ARG A 97 9.53 -0.12 6.74
CA ARG A 97 10.59 0.48 5.90
C ARG A 97 10.34 0.28 4.40
N ILE A 98 9.59 -0.78 4.06
CA ILE A 98 9.26 -1.16 2.68
C ILE A 98 7.76 -1.39 2.58
N LEU A 99 7.12 -0.81 1.57
CA LEU A 99 5.73 -1.07 1.21
C LEU A 99 5.69 -1.79 -0.14
N LEU A 100 5.18 -3.03 -0.15
CA LEU A 100 4.91 -3.77 -1.37
C LEU A 100 3.46 -3.54 -1.78
N CYS A 101 3.25 -3.10 -3.01
CA CYS A 101 1.94 -2.85 -3.57
C CYS A 101 1.74 -3.74 -4.80
N ASP A 102 0.83 -4.70 -4.69
CA ASP A 102 0.46 -5.57 -5.78
C ASP A 102 -0.72 -4.97 -6.54
N GLU A 103 -0.49 -4.49 -7.76
CA GLU A 103 -1.49 -3.82 -8.61
C GLU A 103 -2.47 -2.89 -7.85
N PRO A 104 -1.96 -1.88 -7.09
CA PRO A 104 -2.74 -1.17 -6.07
C PRO A 104 -3.86 -0.27 -6.62
N VAL A 105 -3.99 -0.19 -7.94
CA VAL A 105 -4.94 0.66 -8.66
C VAL A 105 -5.81 -0.13 -9.63
N HIS A 106 -5.73 -1.46 -9.59
CA HIS A 106 -6.58 -2.35 -10.37
C HIS A 106 -8.06 -2.09 -10.06
N ASN A 107 -8.95 -2.23 -11.04
CA ASN A 107 -10.40 -2.00 -10.90
C ASN A 107 -10.86 -0.60 -10.46
N LEU A 108 -9.96 0.39 -10.32
CA LEU A 108 -10.33 1.78 -10.03
C LEU A 108 -10.57 2.60 -11.29
N ASP A 109 -11.44 3.62 -11.21
CA ASP A 109 -11.60 4.64 -12.24
C ASP A 109 -10.34 5.52 -12.37
N VAL A 110 -10.16 6.17 -13.52
CA VAL A 110 -8.94 6.95 -13.86
C VAL A 110 -8.58 7.97 -12.78
N VAL A 111 -9.56 8.68 -12.22
CA VAL A 111 -9.31 9.72 -11.21
C VAL A 111 -8.87 9.07 -9.89
N SER A 112 -9.55 8.00 -9.47
CA SER A 112 -9.16 7.25 -8.29
C SER A 112 -7.75 6.64 -8.40
N ARG A 113 -7.34 6.15 -9.58
CA ARG A 113 -5.97 5.64 -9.81
C ARG A 113 -4.93 6.72 -9.53
N ILE A 114 -5.08 7.89 -10.15
CA ILE A 114 -4.17 9.03 -9.97
C ILE A 114 -4.09 9.41 -8.48
N ASN A 115 -5.25 9.44 -7.80
CA ASN A 115 -5.30 9.79 -6.38
C ASN A 115 -4.60 8.77 -5.47
N ILE A 116 -4.69 7.47 -5.77
CA ILE A 116 -3.98 6.43 -5.01
C ILE A 116 -2.47 6.50 -5.26
N VAL A 117 -2.03 6.69 -6.51
CA VAL A 117 -0.60 6.81 -6.79
C VAL A 117 -0.01 8.07 -6.14
N ASN A 118 -0.70 9.20 -6.20
CA ASN A 118 -0.31 10.43 -5.49
C ASN A 118 -0.24 10.23 -3.96
N LEU A 119 -1.17 9.46 -3.39
CA LEU A 119 -1.14 9.11 -1.97
C LEU A 119 0.08 8.26 -1.63
N LEU A 120 0.40 7.25 -2.44
CA LEU A 120 1.60 6.43 -2.23
C LEU A 120 2.88 7.28 -2.33
N ALA A 121 2.97 8.16 -3.32
CA ALA A 121 4.11 9.08 -3.47
C ALA A 121 4.25 10.03 -2.26
N SER A 122 3.14 10.57 -1.74
CA SER A 122 3.20 11.44 -0.55
C SER A 122 3.61 10.67 0.71
N ILE A 123 3.13 9.44 0.88
CA ILE A 123 3.53 8.53 1.97
C ILE A 123 5.03 8.22 1.86
N GLN A 124 5.53 7.87 0.68
CA GLN A 124 6.96 7.60 0.44
C GLN A 124 7.82 8.76 0.90
N LYS A 125 7.50 9.98 0.44
CA LYS A 125 8.27 11.18 0.74
C LYS A 125 8.24 11.55 2.22
N GLU A 126 7.09 11.46 2.86
CA GLU A 126 6.93 11.87 4.27
C GLU A 126 7.49 10.85 5.26
N MET A 127 7.32 9.56 4.98
CA MET A 127 7.80 8.50 5.87
C MET A 127 9.22 8.04 5.55
N GLY A 128 9.79 8.43 4.41
CA GLY A 128 11.12 8.01 3.98
C GLY A 128 11.20 6.51 3.69
N ILE A 129 10.11 5.90 3.21
CA ILE A 129 10.01 4.46 2.99
C ILE A 129 10.27 4.09 1.52
N THR A 130 10.69 2.86 1.28
CA THR A 130 10.75 2.30 -0.08
C THR A 130 9.37 1.79 -0.47
N ILE A 131 8.88 2.13 -1.67
CA ILE A 131 7.66 1.55 -2.24
C ILE A 131 8.04 0.74 -3.48
N ILE A 132 7.57 -0.50 -3.55
CA ILE A 132 7.68 -1.37 -4.72
C ILE A 132 6.27 -1.63 -5.23
N ILE A 133 6.01 -1.28 -6.49
CA ILE A 133 4.71 -1.47 -7.14
C ILE A 133 4.87 -2.48 -8.27
N THR A 134 4.03 -3.50 -8.30
CA THR A 134 3.83 -4.36 -9.48
C THR A 134 2.60 -3.87 -10.24
N THR A 135 2.70 -3.83 -11.57
CA THR A 135 1.59 -3.47 -12.45
C THR A 135 1.81 -3.98 -13.85
N HIS A 136 0.73 -4.32 -14.54
CA HIS A 136 0.72 -4.59 -15.98
C HIS A 136 0.59 -3.31 -16.83
N ASP A 137 0.28 -2.15 -16.25
CA ASP A 137 0.13 -0.87 -16.97
C ASP A 137 1.11 0.18 -16.45
N ILE A 138 2.33 0.10 -16.97
CA ILE A 138 3.47 0.95 -16.62
C ILE A 138 3.16 2.45 -16.74
N ARG A 139 2.27 2.85 -17.66
CA ARG A 139 1.92 4.26 -17.91
C ARG A 139 1.32 4.94 -16.68
N ASN A 140 0.65 4.17 -15.81
CA ASN A 140 0.00 4.70 -14.61
C ASN A 140 0.99 5.06 -13.50
N VAL A 141 2.15 4.40 -13.46
CA VAL A 141 3.09 4.51 -12.34
C VAL A 141 4.42 5.15 -12.73
N ILE A 142 4.70 5.26 -14.02
CA ILE A 142 6.04 5.61 -14.47
C ILE A 142 6.50 7.01 -14.09
N ASN A 143 5.58 7.97 -14.06
CA ASN A 143 5.88 9.34 -13.63
C ASN A 143 6.21 9.44 -12.14
N TYR A 144 6.00 8.36 -11.38
CA TYR A 144 6.20 8.28 -9.93
C TYR A 144 7.32 7.31 -9.55
N ALA A 145 7.87 6.57 -10.52
CA ALA A 145 8.87 5.55 -10.28
C ALA A 145 10.28 6.10 -10.53
N ASP A 146 11.17 5.93 -9.56
CA ASP A 146 12.60 6.22 -9.75
C ASP A 146 13.23 5.21 -10.72
N ARG A 147 12.82 3.94 -10.61
CA ARG A 147 13.33 2.81 -11.39
C ARG A 147 12.21 1.88 -11.81
N VAL A 148 12.42 1.20 -12.94
CA VAL A 148 11.49 0.22 -13.51
C VAL A 148 12.26 -1.05 -13.83
N GLY A 149 11.66 -2.20 -13.50
CA GLY A 149 12.08 -3.52 -13.96
C GLY A 149 10.99 -4.14 -14.82
N ILE A 150 11.36 -4.66 -15.99
CA ILE A 150 10.48 -5.38 -16.90
C ILE A 150 10.66 -6.87 -16.68
N ILE A 151 9.55 -7.58 -16.44
CA ILE A 151 9.55 -9.03 -16.25
C ILE A 151 8.90 -9.68 -17.46
N TYR A 152 9.61 -10.65 -18.06
CA TYR A 152 9.10 -11.50 -19.13
C TYR A 152 9.52 -12.95 -18.88
N ALA A 153 8.59 -13.89 -19.06
CA ALA A 153 8.82 -15.32 -18.84
C ALA A 153 9.48 -15.65 -17.48
N GLY A 154 9.10 -14.91 -16.42
CA GLY A 154 9.63 -15.11 -15.07
C GLY A 154 11.05 -14.55 -14.84
N GLN A 155 11.59 -13.79 -15.78
CA GLN A 155 12.92 -13.18 -15.68
C GLN A 155 12.82 -11.66 -15.77
N ILE A 156 13.67 -10.96 -15.02
CA ILE A 156 13.86 -9.51 -15.21
C ILE A 156 14.69 -9.36 -16.48
N VAL A 157 14.06 -8.93 -17.56
CA VAL A 157 14.69 -8.77 -18.88
C VAL A 157 15.31 -7.38 -19.07
N GLU A 158 14.85 -6.39 -18.30
CA GLU A 158 15.39 -5.04 -18.31
C GLU A 158 15.18 -4.37 -16.95
N ILE A 159 16.15 -3.56 -16.52
CA ILE A 159 16.02 -2.72 -15.32
C ILE A 159 16.81 -1.43 -15.50
N GLY A 160 16.17 -0.30 -15.25
CA GLY A 160 16.80 1.03 -15.43
C GLY A 160 16.04 2.11 -14.68
N THR A 161 16.44 3.37 -14.87
CA THR A 161 15.56 4.48 -14.48
C THR A 161 14.30 4.46 -15.32
N ALA A 162 13.19 4.97 -14.79
CA ALA A 162 11.93 5.07 -15.54
C ALA A 162 12.11 5.75 -16.91
N LYS A 163 12.94 6.80 -16.96
CA LYS A 163 13.24 7.53 -18.20
C LYS A 163 14.00 6.66 -19.21
N GLU A 164 15.04 5.95 -18.78
CA GLU A 164 15.84 5.11 -19.69
C GLU A 164 15.00 3.99 -20.30
N VAL A 165 14.24 3.27 -19.47
CA VAL A 165 13.42 2.13 -19.91
C VAL A 165 12.36 2.55 -20.93
N ILE A 166 11.78 3.74 -20.82
CA ILE A 166 10.82 4.24 -21.83
C ILE A 166 11.50 4.74 -23.09
N THR A 167 12.55 5.55 -22.93
CA THR A 167 13.06 6.37 -24.04
C THR A 167 14.14 5.66 -24.85
N ASN A 168 14.78 4.65 -24.27
CA ASN A 168 15.86 3.89 -24.89
C ASN A 168 15.83 2.43 -24.41
N PRO A 169 14.75 1.67 -24.70
CA PRO A 169 14.64 0.27 -24.29
C PRO A 169 15.76 -0.56 -24.91
N GLN A 170 16.38 -1.42 -24.10
CA GLN A 170 17.50 -2.27 -24.55
C GLN A 170 17.05 -3.68 -24.93
N HIS A 171 15.98 -4.18 -24.33
CA HIS A 171 15.47 -5.51 -24.60
C HIS A 171 14.34 -5.46 -25.65
N PRO A 172 14.30 -6.34 -26.68
CA PRO A 172 13.28 -6.28 -27.75
C PRO A 172 11.81 -6.43 -27.31
N TYR A 173 11.59 -6.91 -26.09
CA TYR A 173 10.26 -7.02 -25.48
C TYR A 173 9.79 -5.71 -24.84
N THR A 174 10.73 -4.86 -24.39
CA THR A 174 10.45 -3.59 -23.73
C THR A 174 10.01 -2.55 -24.75
#